data_AF-A0A956J073-F1
#
_entry.id   AF-A0A956J073-F1
#
_cell.length_a   1.000
_cell.length_b   1.000
_cell.length_c   1.000
_cell.angle_alpha   90.00
_cell.angle_beta   90.00
_cell.angle_gamma   90.00
#
_symmetry.space_group_name_H-M   'P 1'
#
loop_
_entity.id
_entity.type
_entity.pdbx_description
1 polymer ?
#
loop_
_entity_poly.entity_id
_entity_poly.type
_entity_poly.pdbx_seq_one_letter_code
_entity_poly.pdbx_strand_id
1 'polypeptide(L)'
;MALSTEVPVSAISTRALIEALAIRDLSDPAQGLHAMQLLLEGLCAALRSSWPGSDQRIIRRSPLTSIANNYDRLHYPAEGVARDARYTRYVGDGVLLRTQTSAMVPPALAELARQRPQPSDVTLLCPGL
;
A
#
# COMPACT_ATOMS: atom_id res chain seq x y z
N MET A 1 -30.64 8.05 -1.74
CA MET A 1 -29.93 8.32 -3.01
C MET A 1 -29.05 9.54 -2.77
N ALA A 2 -27.85 9.34 -2.22
CA ALA A 2 -26.92 10.42 -1.96
C ALA A 2 -26.09 10.65 -3.22
N LEU A 3 -26.15 11.86 -3.76
CA LEU A 3 -25.28 12.31 -4.85
C LEU A 3 -23.86 12.37 -4.29
N SER A 4 -23.01 11.40 -4.65
CA SER A 4 -21.57 11.53 -4.47
C SER A 4 -21.09 12.68 -5.34
N THR A 5 -20.93 13.85 -4.74
CA THR A 5 -20.18 14.95 -5.34
C THR A 5 -18.70 14.62 -5.17
N GLU A 6 -18.16 13.76 -6.03
CA GLU A 6 -16.71 13.66 -6.15
C GLU A 6 -16.21 15.01 -6.67
N VAL A 7 -15.52 15.75 -5.82
CA VAL A 7 -14.75 16.92 -6.25
C VAL A 7 -13.76 16.42 -7.29
N PRO A 8 -13.75 16.95 -8.53
CA PRO A 8 -12.86 16.46 -9.56
C PRO A 8 -11.43 16.78 -9.15
N VAL A 9 -10.69 15.77 -8.70
CA VAL A 9 -9.29 15.94 -8.38
C VAL A 9 -8.48 15.87 -9.66
N SER A 10 -7.67 16.90 -9.91
CA SER A 10 -6.83 16.98 -11.11
C SER A 10 -5.83 15.83 -11.13
N ALA A 11 -5.97 14.97 -12.14
CA ALA A 11 -5.04 13.87 -12.37
C ALA A 11 -3.66 14.39 -12.79
N ILE A 12 -2.62 13.67 -12.40
CA ILE A 12 -1.25 13.94 -12.85
C ILE A 12 -1.13 13.67 -14.35
N SER A 13 -0.13 14.31 -14.98
CA SER A 13 0.16 14.04 -16.39
C SER A 13 0.69 12.62 -16.60
N THR A 14 0.50 12.07 -17.80
CA THR A 14 1.07 10.77 -18.21
C THR A 14 2.58 10.70 -18.01
N ARG A 15 3.28 11.81 -18.26
CA ARG A 15 4.72 11.89 -18.03
C ARG A 15 5.06 11.73 -16.56
N ALA A 16 4.38 12.45 -15.67
CA ALA A 16 4.59 12.33 -14.23
C ALA A 16 4.27 10.93 -13.71
N LEU A 17 3.25 10.28 -14.29
CA LEU A 17 2.94 8.88 -13.98
C LEU A 17 4.08 7.94 -14.38
N ILE A 18 4.59 8.05 -15.62
CA ILE A 18 5.71 7.22 -16.10
C ILE A 18 6.95 7.41 -15.22
N GLU A 19 7.28 8.66 -14.90
CA GLU A 19 8.43 8.98 -14.03
C GLU A 19 8.26 8.37 -12.63
N ALA A 20 7.06 8.43 -12.05
CA ALA A 20 6.79 7.83 -10.74
C ALA A 20 6.88 6.29 -10.78
N LEU A 21 6.34 5.65 -11.83
CA LEU A 21 6.38 4.19 -11.97
C LEU A 21 7.78 3.64 -12.29
N ALA A 22 8.70 4.49 -12.76
CA ALA A 22 10.09 4.12 -13.00
C ALA A 22 10.92 4.06 -11.69
N ILE A 23 10.38 4.56 -10.57
CA ILE A 23 11.07 4.50 -9.28
C ILE A 23 11.07 3.07 -8.77
N ARG A 24 12.27 2.50 -8.63
CA ARG A 24 12.47 1.16 -8.08
C ARG A 24 12.15 1.08 -6.58
N ASP A 25 11.58 -0.05 -6.18
CA ASP A 25 11.46 -0.42 -4.77
C ASP A 25 12.81 -0.86 -4.22
N LEU A 26 13.42 -0.02 -3.39
CA LEU A 26 14.73 -0.31 -2.79
C LEU A 26 14.69 -1.48 -1.78
N SER A 27 13.51 -1.87 -1.30
CA SER A 27 13.31 -3.02 -0.41
C SER A 27 13.14 -4.35 -1.16
N ASP A 28 13.06 -4.32 -2.49
CA ASP A 28 12.86 -5.49 -3.33
C ASP A 28 14.18 -5.93 -3.99
N PRO A 29 14.75 -7.09 -3.62
CA PRO A 29 15.98 -7.59 -4.23
C PRO A 29 15.82 -7.92 -5.72
N ALA A 30 14.59 -8.18 -6.19
CA ALA A 30 14.32 -8.39 -7.62
C ALA A 30 14.55 -7.12 -8.45
N GLN A 31 14.58 -5.95 -7.81
CA GLN A 31 14.85 -4.65 -8.45
C GLN A 31 16.29 -4.17 -8.22
N GLY A 32 17.16 -5.03 -7.70
CA GLY A 32 18.59 -4.81 -7.50
C GLY A 32 18.97 -4.56 -6.04
N LEU A 33 20.24 -4.83 -5.69
CA LEU A 33 20.74 -4.75 -4.32
C LEU A 33 20.67 -3.33 -3.76
N HIS A 34 20.32 -3.21 -2.48
CA HIS A 34 20.28 -1.94 -1.76
C HIS A 34 20.29 -2.12 -0.23
N ALA A 35 20.85 -1.16 0.51
CA ALA A 35 20.94 -1.20 1.98
C ALA A 35 19.58 -1.27 2.71
N MET A 36 18.50 -0.83 2.06
CA MET A 36 17.13 -0.95 2.60
C MET A 36 16.72 -2.41 2.83
N GLN A 37 17.30 -3.35 2.09
CA GLN A 37 17.06 -4.78 2.27
C GLN A 37 17.61 -5.27 3.60
N LEU A 38 18.76 -4.75 4.05
CA LEU A 38 19.34 -5.08 5.36
C LEU A 38 18.42 -4.66 6.51
N LEU A 39 17.76 -3.50 6.39
CA LEU A 39 16.78 -3.04 7.38
C LEU A 39 15.53 -3.93 7.39
N LEU A 40 15.04 -4.30 6.20
CA LEU A 40 13.89 -5.20 6.08
C LEU A 40 14.21 -6.60 6.64
N GLU A 41 15.39 -7.14 6.35
CA GLU A 41 15.86 -8.42 6.87
C GLU A 41 15.95 -8.42 8.40
N GLY A 42 16.54 -7.35 8.97
CA GLY A 42 16.60 -7.15 10.42
C GLY A 42 15.21 -7.09 11.05
N LEU A 43 14.28 -6.36 10.45
CA LEU A 43 12.88 -6.31 10.91
C LEU A 43 12.21 -7.67 10.82
N CYS A 44 12.35 -8.38 9.69
CA CYS A 44 11.80 -9.73 9.51
C CYS A 44 12.34 -10.70 10.56
N ALA A 45 13.63 -10.64 10.87
CA ALA A 45 14.25 -11.47 11.90
C ALA A 45 13.71 -11.13 13.30
N ALA A 46 13.66 -9.85 13.67
CA ALA A 46 13.14 -9.40 14.95
C ALA A 46 11.68 -9.83 15.17
N LEU A 47 10.81 -9.62 14.16
CA LEU A 47 9.40 -10.03 14.23
C LEU A 47 9.27 -11.56 14.37
N ARG A 48 10.06 -12.36 13.65
CA ARG A 48 10.04 -13.83 13.79
C ARG A 48 10.46 -14.28 15.20
N SER A 49 11.42 -13.60 15.80
CA SER A 49 11.85 -13.88 17.17
C SER A 49 10.81 -13.45 18.22
N SER A 50 10.12 -12.34 18.00
CA SER A 50 9.09 -11.82 18.92
C SER A 50 7.76 -12.58 18.85
N TRP A 51 7.41 -13.15 17.70
CA TRP A 51 6.21 -13.97 17.52
C TRP A 51 6.54 -15.33 16.89
N PRO A 52 7.19 -16.24 17.65
CA PRO A 52 7.50 -17.58 17.18
C PRO A 52 6.21 -18.33 16.82
N GLY A 53 6.14 -18.84 15.59
CA GLY A 53 4.98 -19.60 15.09
C GLY A 53 3.96 -18.78 14.29
N SER A 54 4.09 -17.45 14.24
CA SER A 54 3.31 -16.65 13.31
C SER A 54 3.76 -16.88 11.86
N ASP A 55 2.81 -17.09 10.95
CA ASP A 55 3.09 -17.16 9.51
C ASP A 55 3.46 -15.77 9.00
N GLN A 56 4.75 -15.53 8.79
CA GLN A 56 5.27 -14.25 8.31
C GLN A 56 5.16 -14.16 6.79
N ARG A 57 4.45 -13.15 6.29
CA ARG A 57 4.25 -12.92 4.85
C ARG A 57 4.69 -11.52 4.46
N ILE A 58 5.50 -11.43 3.41
CA ILE A 58 5.87 -10.16 2.80
C ILE A 58 4.91 -9.87 1.65
N ILE A 59 4.14 -8.81 1.78
CA ILE A 59 3.16 -8.34 0.80
C ILE A 59 3.76 -7.19 0.01
N ARG A 60 3.90 -7.39 -1.30
CA ARG A 60 4.20 -6.33 -2.26
C ARG A 60 3.03 -6.21 -3.25
N ARG A 61 2.70 -4.98 -3.62
CA ARG A 61 1.61 -4.65 -4.56
C ARG A 61 2.06 -3.49 -5.45
N SER A 62 1.29 -3.25 -6.52
CA SER A 62 1.49 -2.10 -7.41
C SER A 62 1.47 -0.78 -6.62
N PRO A 63 2.31 0.22 -6.99
CA PRO A 63 2.19 1.58 -6.46
C PRO A 63 0.86 2.23 -6.84
N LEU A 64 0.19 1.76 -7.90
CA LEU A 64 -1.17 2.15 -8.23
C LEU A 64 -2.19 1.41 -7.36
N THR A 65 -3.09 2.17 -6.73
CA THR A 65 -4.14 1.63 -5.87
C THR A 65 -5.42 2.45 -5.99
N SER A 66 -6.52 1.93 -5.47
CA SER A 66 -7.78 2.66 -5.41
C SER A 66 -7.83 3.63 -4.21
N ILE A 67 -8.61 4.70 -4.34
CA ILE A 67 -8.99 5.58 -3.23
C ILE A 67 -9.53 4.77 -2.05
N ALA A 68 -10.36 3.76 -2.34
CA ALA A 68 -10.94 2.91 -1.31
C ALA A 68 -9.90 2.16 -0.47
N ASN A 69 -8.83 1.65 -1.09
CA ASN A 69 -7.77 0.95 -0.37
C ASN A 69 -6.80 1.92 0.33
N ASN A 70 -6.49 3.05 -0.30
CA ASN A 70 -5.55 4.02 0.28
C ASN A 70 -6.17 4.84 1.41
N TYR A 71 -7.50 5.02 1.41
CA TYR A 71 -8.17 5.93 2.33
C TYR A 71 -9.43 5.35 2.98
N ASP A 72 -10.46 4.96 2.22
CA ASP A 72 -11.79 4.67 2.79
C ASP A 72 -11.76 3.49 3.76
N ARG A 73 -11.14 2.38 3.36
CA ARG A 73 -10.98 1.16 4.18
C ARG A 73 -10.00 1.34 5.34
N LEU A 74 -9.23 2.42 5.32
CA LEU A 74 -8.35 2.85 6.42
C LEU A 74 -9.00 3.95 7.27
N HIS A 75 -10.29 4.24 7.04
CA HIS A 75 -11.08 5.20 7.80
C HIS A 75 -10.60 6.66 7.74
N TYR A 76 -9.90 7.03 6.66
CA TYR A 76 -9.60 8.44 6.41
C TYR A 76 -10.90 9.20 6.10
N PRO A 77 -11.15 10.37 6.70
CA PRO A 77 -12.34 11.16 6.39
C PRO A 77 -12.34 11.59 4.92
N ALA A 78 -13.53 11.65 4.31
CA ALA A 78 -13.71 12.05 2.90
C ALA A 78 -13.17 13.46 2.62
N GLU A 79 -13.36 14.38 3.58
CA GLU A 79 -12.84 15.76 3.53
C GLU A 79 -11.48 15.92 4.21
N GLY A 80 -10.76 14.80 4.44
CA GLY A 80 -9.47 14.80 5.11
C GLY A 80 -8.38 15.44 4.26
N VAL A 81 -7.55 16.29 4.88
CA VAL A 81 -6.42 16.98 4.22
C VAL A 81 -5.47 16.01 3.50
N ALA A 82 -5.34 14.78 3.97
CA ALA A 82 -4.52 13.74 3.32
C ALA A 82 -4.94 13.47 1.86
N ARG A 83 -6.24 13.63 1.54
CA ARG A 83 -6.80 13.42 0.19
C ARG A 83 -6.62 14.63 -0.74
N ASP A 84 -6.09 15.74 -0.23
CA ASP A 84 -5.85 16.91 -1.06
C ASP A 84 -4.80 16.61 -2.14
N ALA A 85 -5.02 17.14 -3.36
CA ALA A 85 -4.12 16.97 -4.51
C ALA A 85 -2.68 17.45 -4.25
N ARG A 86 -2.48 18.35 -3.27
CA ARG A 86 -1.17 18.75 -2.78
C ARG A 86 -0.34 17.54 -2.31
N TYR A 87 -0.98 16.60 -1.62
CA TYR A 87 -0.35 15.45 -0.99
C TYR A 87 -0.59 14.13 -1.72
N THR A 88 -1.62 14.07 -2.57
CA THR A 88 -2.00 12.85 -3.29
C THR A 88 -1.83 13.03 -4.80
N ARG A 89 -1.23 12.02 -5.44
CA ARG A 89 -1.08 11.97 -6.90
C ARG A 89 -2.18 11.09 -7.50
N TYR A 90 -3.30 11.72 -7.86
CA TYR A 90 -4.41 11.07 -8.55
C TYR A 90 -4.04 10.80 -10.00
N VAL A 91 -4.46 9.65 -10.53
CA VAL A 91 -4.15 9.22 -11.91
C VAL A 91 -5.40 9.27 -12.81
N GLY A 92 -6.59 9.09 -12.22
CA GLY A 92 -7.90 9.07 -12.90
C GLY A 92 -8.86 8.17 -12.12
N ASP A 93 -10.15 8.10 -12.51
CA ASP A 93 -11.18 7.13 -12.09
C ASP A 93 -10.96 6.38 -10.76
N GLY A 94 -10.87 7.11 -9.65
CA GLY A 94 -10.72 6.51 -8.32
C GLY A 94 -9.38 5.80 -8.04
N VAL A 95 -8.36 6.04 -8.88
CA VAL A 95 -7.01 5.49 -8.81
C VAL A 95 -5.98 6.59 -8.52
N LEU A 96 -5.00 6.24 -7.69
CA LEU A 96 -3.90 7.10 -7.29
C LEU A 96 -2.60 6.30 -7.15
N LEU A 97 -1.48 7.02 -7.13
CA LEU A 97 -0.23 6.48 -6.60
C LEU A 97 -0.31 6.48 -5.08
N ARG A 98 -0.15 5.30 -4.45
CA ARG A 98 -0.35 5.12 -3.01
C ARG A 98 0.52 6.11 -2.24
N THR A 99 -0.06 6.69 -1.19
CA THR A 99 0.65 7.64 -0.33
C THR A 99 1.34 6.96 0.85
N GLN A 100 1.01 5.69 1.08
CA GLN A 100 1.50 4.88 2.19
C GLN A 100 1.40 3.39 1.89
N THR A 101 2.25 2.59 2.52
CA THR A 101 2.21 1.13 2.39
C THR A 101 1.00 0.50 3.09
N SER A 102 0.34 1.19 4.03
CA SER A 102 -0.91 0.72 4.64
C SER A 102 -2.03 0.51 3.61
N ALA A 103 -1.96 1.15 2.43
CA ALA A 103 -2.88 0.91 1.34
C ALA A 103 -2.89 -0.56 0.86
N MET A 104 -1.85 -1.34 1.18
CA MET A 104 -1.78 -2.77 0.91
C MET A 104 -2.52 -3.63 1.94
N VAL A 105 -2.79 -3.11 3.14
CA VAL A 105 -3.37 -3.88 4.25
C VAL A 105 -4.81 -4.32 3.95
N PRO A 106 -5.75 -3.45 3.54
CA PRO A 106 -7.12 -3.88 3.27
C PRO A 106 -7.23 -5.01 2.24
N PRO A 107 -6.59 -4.94 1.05
CA PRO A 107 -6.65 -6.05 0.10
C PRO A 107 -5.90 -7.31 0.61
N ALA A 108 -4.81 -7.16 1.37
CA ALA A 108 -4.11 -8.30 1.96
C ALA A 108 -4.97 -9.06 2.99
N LEU A 109 -5.70 -8.33 3.84
CA LEU A 109 -6.64 -8.94 4.79
C LEU A 109 -7.82 -9.62 4.08
N ALA A 110 -8.37 -9.00 3.04
CA ALA A 110 -9.44 -9.59 2.24
C ALA A 110 -9.00 -10.87 1.51
N GLU A 111 -7.75 -10.94 1.08
CA GLU A 111 -7.15 -12.15 0.52
C GLU A 111 -6.90 -13.22 1.59
N LEU A 112 -6.35 -12.83 2.74
CA LEU A 112 -6.11 -13.74 3.85
C LEU A 112 -7.43 -14.41 4.31
N ALA A 113 -8.49 -13.61 4.47
CA ALA A 113 -9.81 -14.11 4.87
C ALA A 113 -10.38 -15.15 3.88
N ARG A 114 -10.09 -15.00 2.57
CA ARG A 114 -10.49 -15.99 1.55
C ARG A 114 -9.66 -17.27 1.60
N GLN A 115 -8.36 -17.16 1.92
CA GLN A 115 -7.44 -18.29 1.97
C GLN A 115 -7.54 -19.09 3.27
N ARG A 116 -7.92 -18.44 4.38
CA ARG A 116 -7.92 -19.02 5.72
C ARG A 116 -9.29 -18.81 6.37
N PRO A 117 -10.24 -19.74 6.20
CA PRO A 117 -11.55 -19.65 6.84
C PRO A 117 -11.49 -19.82 8.37
N GLN A 118 -10.39 -20.38 8.90
CA GLN A 118 -10.13 -20.48 10.33
C GLN A 118 -9.06 -19.45 10.76
N PRO A 119 -9.24 -18.79 11.93
CA PRO A 119 -8.25 -17.85 12.46
C PRO A 119 -6.88 -18.52 12.69
N SER A 120 -5.81 -17.81 12.33
CA SER A 120 -4.42 -18.20 12.63
C SER A 120 -3.57 -16.94 12.78
N ASP A 121 -2.49 -17.02 13.56
CA ASP A 121 -1.59 -15.89 13.78
C ASP A 121 -0.71 -15.66 12.56
N VAL A 122 -0.90 -14.53 11.90
CA VAL A 122 -0.18 -14.15 10.68
C VAL A 122 0.45 -12.77 10.87
N THR A 123 1.72 -12.65 10.47
CA THR A 123 2.44 -11.37 10.46
C THR A 123 2.56 -10.87 9.03
N LEU A 124 1.85 -9.80 8.69
CA LEU A 124 1.93 -9.16 7.37
C LEU A 124 2.94 -8.02 7.38
N LEU A 125 4.01 -8.14 6.61
CA LEU A 125 4.91 -7.03 6.32
C LEU A 125 4.55 -6.46 4.95
N CYS A 126 4.32 -5.15 4.88
CA CYS A 126 4.00 -4.47 3.63
C CYS A 126 5.11 -3.46 3.28
N PRO A 127 6.35 -3.91 2.97
CA PRO A 127 7.42 -3.00 2.58
C PRO A 127 7.23 -2.49 1.16
N GLY A 128 7.95 -1.42 0.82
CA GLY A 128 8.14 -0.98 -0.55
C GLY A 128 7.59 0.39 -0.87
N LEU A 129 7.79 0.78 -2.12
CA LEU A 129 7.47 2.09 -2.71
C LEU A 129 6.19 2.02 -3.52
#